data_AF-A0A9X4FHL3-F1
#
_entry.id   AF-A0A9X4FHL3-F1
#
_cell.length_a   1.000
_cell.length_b   1.000
_cell.length_c   1.000
_cell.angle_alpha   90.00
_cell.angle_beta   90.00
_cell.angle_gamma   90.00
#
_symmetry.space_group_name_H-M   'P 1'
#
loop_
_entity.id
_entity.type
_entity.pdbx_description
1 polymer ?
#
loop_
_entity_poly.entity_id
_entity_poly.type
_entity_poly.pdbx_seq_one_letter_code
_entity_poly.pdbx_strand_id
1 'polypeptide(L)'
;MKIYIDESGSFVNAPDVNSWNTVVAYAVPETETRKIRELLRLFKVRTGHKATDEIKLKNVDEAQYCDFLKDLNQLKGVAFCVATDSGCNTDKALAEHQTEQTKAVLKNKDKMIYESGKAGVQDYADKMAGISPQLYAQLYCQTALINIVINRAINYFAARFPRTLSKFCWRIDQKSTNKNDYERVFETLSPAFLQSQSIREPLIMIREFNYSAMSAFEYAEGEMPDYLEKAYGIPVQDGMNIGKVMRDDFQFVDSKDELGVQIADLLSAGFRKCLRGGFMANDRVAELLGTLLVHDLKLEYPVRLVGFTEHRVEDPTCIKALEIMKNKAQSILKS
;
A
#
# COMPACT_ATOMS: atom_id res chain seq x y z
N MET A 1 9.45 4.95 -11.60
CA MET A 1 8.45 5.19 -10.54
C MET A 1 9.07 5.07 -9.16
N LYS A 2 8.91 6.10 -8.32
CA LYS A 2 9.24 6.08 -6.88
C LYS A 2 7.96 5.88 -6.08
N ILE A 3 7.98 5.00 -5.10
CA ILE A 3 6.83 4.61 -4.29
C ILE A 3 7.26 4.68 -2.83
N TYR A 4 6.63 5.57 -2.08
CA TYR A 4 6.93 5.81 -0.67
C TYR A 4 5.78 5.28 0.18
N ILE A 5 6.07 4.48 1.20
CA ILE A 5 5.07 3.87 2.06
C ILE A 5 5.32 4.25 3.51
N ASP A 6 4.25 4.60 4.20
CA ASP A 6 4.24 4.71 5.66
C ASP A 6 2.83 4.39 6.19
N GLU A 7 2.72 4.19 7.50
CA GLU A 7 1.47 3.92 8.18
C GLU A 7 1.21 4.83 9.37
N SER A 8 -0.07 5.02 9.67
CA SER A 8 -0.53 5.68 10.87
C SER A 8 -1.50 4.76 11.59
N GLY A 9 -1.14 4.35 12.80
CA GLY A 9 -1.88 3.29 13.47
C GLY A 9 -1.09 2.69 14.61
N SER A 10 -1.78 2.12 15.60
CA SER A 10 -1.14 1.11 16.44
C SER A 10 -1.36 -0.28 15.85
N PHE A 11 -2.44 -0.50 15.07
CA PHE A 11 -2.90 -1.82 14.61
C PHE A 11 -3.23 -2.79 15.76
N VAL A 12 -3.30 -2.28 16.99
CA VAL A 12 -3.74 -3.03 18.17
C VAL A 12 -5.25 -2.96 18.26
N ASN A 13 -5.89 -4.05 18.67
CA ASN A 13 -7.33 -4.09 18.95
C ASN A 13 -7.73 -2.93 19.88
N ALA A 14 -8.68 -2.12 19.43
CA ALA A 14 -9.12 -0.91 20.13
C ALA A 14 -10.45 -1.15 20.85
N PRO A 15 -10.72 -0.47 21.98
CA PRO A 15 -12.00 -0.63 22.69
C PRO A 15 -13.19 -0.10 21.89
N ASP A 16 -12.97 0.90 21.05
CA ASP A 16 -14.01 1.59 20.30
C ASP A 16 -13.89 1.34 18.81
N VAL A 17 -15.03 1.10 18.15
CA VAL A 17 -15.15 1.16 16.68
C VAL A 17 -14.80 2.56 16.15
N ASN A 18 -14.58 2.69 14.86
CA ASN A 18 -14.06 3.90 14.21
C ASN A 18 -12.61 4.22 14.63
N SER A 19 -11.87 3.21 15.11
CA SER A 19 -10.46 3.33 15.51
C SER A 19 -9.55 3.00 14.32
N TRP A 20 -9.62 3.84 13.28
CA TRP A 20 -8.91 3.61 12.04
C TRP A 20 -7.39 3.57 12.22
N ASN A 21 -6.77 2.65 11.49
CA ASN A 21 -5.35 2.64 11.12
C ASN A 21 -5.27 2.66 9.60
N THR A 22 -4.21 3.24 9.07
CA THR A 22 -4.02 3.40 7.62
C THR A 22 -2.61 3.07 7.22
N VAL A 23 -2.46 2.38 6.10
CA VAL A 23 -1.19 2.27 5.38
C VAL A 23 -1.37 3.01 4.05
N VAL A 24 -0.43 3.90 3.72
CA VAL A 24 -0.53 4.76 2.55
C VAL A 24 0.73 4.66 1.70
N ALA A 25 0.53 4.61 0.39
CA ALA A 25 1.60 4.75 -0.59
C ALA A 25 1.43 6.07 -1.34
N TYR A 26 2.51 6.81 -1.54
CA TYR A 26 2.60 7.90 -2.52
C TYR A 26 3.49 7.46 -3.67
N ALA A 27 2.91 7.27 -4.85
CA ALA A 27 3.61 6.86 -6.06
C ALA A 27 3.76 8.04 -7.02
N VAL A 28 4.95 8.19 -7.60
CA VAL A 28 5.28 9.36 -8.42
C VAL A 28 6.31 9.03 -9.50
N PRO A 29 6.28 9.72 -10.66
CA PRO A 29 7.36 9.61 -11.64
C PRO A 29 8.70 10.07 -11.07
N GLU A 30 9.77 9.36 -11.40
CA GLU A 30 11.14 9.73 -11.00
C GLU A 30 11.53 11.15 -11.45
N THR A 31 10.92 11.66 -12.52
CA THR A 31 11.12 13.03 -12.99
C THR A 31 10.65 14.10 -12.00
N GLU A 32 9.79 13.76 -11.04
CA GLU A 32 9.26 14.69 -10.05
C GLU A 32 10.05 14.69 -8.73
N THR A 33 11.03 13.81 -8.53
CA THR A 33 11.77 13.69 -7.26
C THR A 33 12.32 15.03 -6.74
N ARG A 34 12.85 15.88 -7.64
CA ARG A 34 13.34 17.21 -7.26
C ARG A 34 12.21 18.14 -6.80
N LYS A 35 11.06 18.10 -7.48
CA LYS A 35 9.91 18.96 -7.16
C LYS A 35 9.27 18.58 -5.84
N ILE A 36 9.19 17.28 -5.55
CA ILE A 36 8.66 16.78 -4.28
C ILE A 36 9.56 17.23 -3.12
N ARG A 37 10.87 17.11 -3.28
CA ARG A 37 11.86 17.63 -2.30
C ARG A 37 11.66 19.13 -2.07
N GLU A 38 11.52 19.90 -3.14
CA GLU A 38 11.34 21.34 -3.05
C GLU A 38 10.00 21.73 -2.42
N LEU A 39 8.92 21.05 -2.78
CA LEU A 39 7.59 21.22 -2.18
C LEU A 39 7.65 21.02 -0.67
N LEU A 40 8.23 19.90 -0.22
CA LEU A 40 8.32 19.60 1.20
C LEU A 40 9.23 20.59 1.92
N ARG A 41 10.36 20.97 1.32
CA ARG A 41 11.26 22.01 1.86
C ARG A 41 10.52 23.34 2.07
N LEU A 42 9.78 23.79 1.06
CA LEU A 42 9.00 25.02 1.12
C LEU A 42 7.84 24.93 2.09
N PHE A 43 7.18 23.77 2.18
CA PHE A 43 6.15 23.51 3.18
C PHE A 43 6.72 23.68 4.59
N LYS A 44 7.86 23.03 4.89
CA LYS A 44 8.53 23.13 6.20
C LYS A 44 8.84 24.57 6.60
N VAL A 45 9.45 25.34 5.69
CA VAL A 45 9.82 26.73 5.96
C VAL A 45 8.57 27.61 6.14
N ARG A 46 7.53 27.43 5.31
CA ARG A 46 6.29 28.20 5.40
C ARG A 46 5.50 27.94 6.69
N THR A 47 5.65 26.76 7.28
CA THR A 47 5.01 26.39 8.55
C THR A 47 5.87 26.68 9.78
N GLY A 48 7.00 27.38 9.62
CA GLY A 48 7.85 27.85 10.72
C GLY A 48 8.91 26.86 11.19
N HIS A 49 9.18 25.79 10.42
CA HIS A 49 10.18 24.78 10.75
C HIS A 49 11.42 24.89 9.84
N LYS A 50 12.53 24.27 10.24
CA LYS A 50 13.72 24.19 9.39
C LYS A 50 13.50 23.21 8.25
N ALA A 51 14.17 23.43 7.13
CA ALA A 51 14.14 22.52 5.98
C ALA A 51 14.57 21.08 6.32
N THR A 52 15.40 20.93 7.35
CA THR A 52 15.93 19.64 7.84
C THR A 52 15.03 18.95 8.85
N ASP A 53 14.03 19.65 9.41
CA ASP A 53 13.17 19.09 10.44
C ASP A 53 12.25 18.03 9.84
N GLU A 54 11.99 16.96 10.57
CA GLU A 54 10.92 16.02 10.24
C GLU A 54 9.59 16.62 10.75
N ILE A 55 8.64 16.84 9.84
CA ILE A 55 7.33 17.40 10.19
C ILE A 55 6.31 16.28 10.17
N LYS A 56 5.53 16.18 11.26
CA LYS A 56 4.36 15.31 11.37
C LYS A 56 3.09 16.15 11.31
N LEU A 57 1.95 15.51 11.06
CA LEU A 57 0.66 16.22 10.97
C LEU A 57 0.33 17.04 12.23
N LYS A 58 0.78 16.61 13.42
CA LYS A 58 0.58 17.33 14.69
C LYS A 58 1.36 18.65 14.80
N ASN A 59 2.34 18.87 13.92
CA ASN A 59 3.22 20.04 13.94
C ASN A 59 2.70 21.19 13.08
N VAL A 60 1.58 21.00 12.38
CA VAL A 60 0.99 21.98 11.46
C VAL A 60 -0.49 22.13 11.74
N ASP A 61 -1.03 23.30 11.45
CA ASP A 61 -2.47 23.54 11.52
C ASP A 61 -3.20 22.97 10.27
N GLU A 62 -4.53 22.96 10.33
CA GLU A 62 -5.36 22.41 9.26
C GLU A 62 -5.28 23.20 7.95
N ALA A 63 -5.11 24.53 8.02
CA ALA A 63 -5.01 25.36 6.82
C ALA A 63 -3.69 25.08 6.10
N GLN A 64 -2.59 24.99 6.85
CA GLN A 64 -1.27 24.59 6.36
C GLN A 64 -1.31 23.19 5.73
N TYR A 65 -1.99 22.24 6.37
CA TYR A 65 -2.15 20.89 5.81
C TYR A 65 -2.96 20.90 4.50
N CYS A 66 -4.04 21.69 4.44
CA CYS A 66 -4.81 21.85 3.21
C CYS A 66 -3.96 22.44 2.08
N ASP A 67 -3.11 23.43 2.36
CA ASP A 67 -2.22 24.02 1.36
C ASP A 67 -1.15 23.03 0.89
N PHE A 68 -0.61 22.21 1.80
CA PHE A 68 0.26 21.09 1.43
C PHE A 68 -0.41 20.12 0.45
N LEU A 69 -1.66 19.71 0.72
CA LEU A 69 -2.39 18.81 -0.19
C LEU A 69 -2.65 19.45 -1.56
N LYS A 70 -2.98 20.74 -1.60
CA LYS A 70 -3.15 21.48 -2.86
C LYS A 70 -1.86 21.54 -3.67
N ASP A 71 -0.75 21.88 -3.02
CA ASP A 71 0.58 21.93 -3.64
C ASP A 71 0.96 20.53 -4.17
N LEU A 72 0.69 19.48 -3.38
CA LEU A 72 1.01 18.10 -3.75
C LEU A 72 0.22 17.64 -4.97
N ASN A 73 -1.04 18.06 -5.08
CA ASN A 73 -1.91 17.76 -6.23
C ASN A 73 -1.47 18.47 -7.53
N GLN A 74 -0.58 19.49 -7.46
CA GLN A 74 0.02 20.07 -8.66
C GLN A 74 1.15 19.20 -9.25
N LEU A 75 1.59 18.19 -8.51
CA LEU A 75 2.59 17.23 -8.97
C LEU A 75 1.92 16.05 -9.68
N LYS A 76 2.74 15.21 -10.33
CA LYS A 76 2.26 14.05 -11.08
C LYS A 76 2.09 12.78 -10.23
N GLY A 77 2.19 12.90 -8.92
CA GLY A 77 2.10 11.77 -8.00
C GLY A 77 0.67 11.53 -7.52
N VAL A 78 0.41 10.30 -7.09
CA VAL A 78 -0.90 9.84 -6.60
C VAL A 78 -0.72 9.02 -5.33
N ALA A 79 -1.77 9.02 -4.51
CA ALA A 79 -1.84 8.28 -3.27
C ALA A 79 -2.69 7.00 -3.43
N PHE A 80 -2.35 6.00 -2.63
CA PHE A 80 -3.14 4.78 -2.44
C PHE A 80 -3.26 4.54 -0.94
N CYS A 81 -4.45 4.16 -0.47
CA CYS A 81 -4.72 4.01 0.95
C CYS A 81 -5.43 2.69 1.23
N VAL A 82 -4.90 1.95 2.20
CA VAL A 82 -5.60 0.86 2.87
C VAL A 82 -5.93 1.32 4.28
N ALA A 83 -7.17 1.14 4.72
CA ALA A 83 -7.60 1.44 6.08
C ALA A 83 -8.20 0.20 6.75
N THR A 84 -8.00 0.08 8.06
CA THR A 84 -8.57 -0.99 8.86
C THR A 84 -9.03 -0.44 10.21
N ASP A 85 -10.19 -0.90 10.69
CA ASP A 85 -10.74 -0.46 11.97
C ASP A 85 -10.30 -1.39 13.09
N SER A 86 -9.38 -0.90 13.93
CA SER A 86 -8.90 -1.67 15.09
C SER A 86 -10.02 -2.01 16.08
N GLY A 87 -11.11 -1.26 16.13
CA GLY A 87 -12.23 -1.57 17.02
C GLY A 87 -13.08 -2.76 16.55
N CYS A 88 -13.01 -3.09 15.26
CA CYS A 88 -13.70 -4.26 14.69
C CYS A 88 -12.79 -5.49 14.59
N ASN A 89 -11.47 -5.28 14.65
CA ASN A 89 -10.46 -6.32 14.52
C ASN A 89 -10.07 -6.88 15.89
N THR A 90 -10.93 -7.73 16.44
CA THR A 90 -10.63 -8.41 17.70
C THR A 90 -9.38 -9.28 17.58
N ASP A 91 -8.63 -9.43 18.68
CA ASP A 91 -7.46 -10.31 18.72
C ASP A 91 -7.80 -11.75 18.34
N LYS A 92 -9.00 -12.20 18.72
CA LYS A 92 -9.53 -13.52 18.35
C LYS A 92 -9.69 -13.67 16.83
N ALA A 93 -10.34 -12.71 16.18
CA ALA A 93 -10.56 -12.76 14.73
C ALA A 93 -9.23 -12.70 13.94
N LEU A 94 -8.29 -11.88 14.40
CA LEU A 94 -6.94 -11.83 13.84
C LEU A 94 -6.22 -13.17 13.99
N ALA A 95 -6.26 -13.78 15.18
CA ALA A 95 -5.64 -15.08 15.44
C ALA A 95 -6.30 -16.22 14.65
N GLU A 96 -7.62 -16.20 14.49
CA GLU A 96 -8.36 -17.16 13.66
C GLU A 96 -7.94 -17.05 12.20
N HIS A 97 -7.97 -15.84 11.64
CA HIS A 97 -7.54 -15.59 10.25
C HIS A 97 -6.06 -15.96 10.05
N GLN A 98 -5.16 -15.61 10.98
CA GLN A 98 -3.75 -16.01 10.96
C GLN A 98 -3.59 -17.53 10.97
N THR A 99 -4.33 -18.23 11.84
CA THR A 99 -4.31 -19.70 11.92
C THR A 99 -4.79 -20.35 10.62
N GLU A 100 -5.83 -19.81 9.99
CA GLU A 100 -6.32 -20.28 8.69
C GLU A 100 -5.28 -20.08 7.58
N GLN A 101 -4.60 -18.94 7.54
CA GLN A 101 -3.51 -18.71 6.59
C GLN A 101 -2.35 -19.70 6.82
N THR A 102 -1.93 -19.93 8.07
CA THR A 102 -0.89 -20.92 8.40
C THR A 102 -1.28 -22.32 7.95
N LYS A 103 -2.54 -22.73 8.17
CA LYS A 103 -3.05 -24.02 7.68
C LYS A 103 -3.06 -24.09 6.15
N ALA A 104 -3.44 -23.00 5.48
CA ALA A 104 -3.48 -22.93 4.02
C ALA A 104 -2.08 -23.09 3.41
N VAL A 105 -1.05 -22.48 4.02
CA VAL A 105 0.35 -22.67 3.63
C VAL A 105 0.78 -24.13 3.74
N LEU A 106 0.44 -24.80 4.85
CA LEU A 106 0.84 -26.17 5.12
C LEU A 106 0.06 -27.21 4.29
N LYS A 107 -1.10 -26.85 3.72
CA LYS A 107 -2.04 -27.76 3.05
C LYS A 107 -1.41 -28.68 1.99
N ASN A 108 -0.40 -28.19 1.26
CA ASN A 108 0.25 -28.94 0.19
C ASN A 108 1.68 -29.38 0.51
N LYS A 109 2.16 -29.17 1.75
CA LYS A 109 3.53 -29.51 2.17
C LYS A 109 3.89 -30.97 1.88
N ASP A 110 2.98 -31.90 2.21
CA ASP A 110 3.25 -33.34 2.07
C ASP A 110 3.28 -33.81 0.61
N LYS A 111 2.73 -33.02 -0.32
CA LYS A 111 2.79 -33.29 -1.76
C LYS A 111 4.12 -32.86 -2.39
N MET A 112 4.95 -32.12 -1.66
CA MET A 112 6.22 -31.63 -2.19
C MET A 112 7.24 -32.76 -2.27
N ILE A 113 7.99 -32.81 -3.37
CA ILE A 113 9.00 -33.85 -3.61
C ILE A 113 10.30 -33.55 -2.85
N TYR A 114 10.70 -32.27 -2.78
CA TYR A 114 11.97 -31.85 -2.22
C TYR A 114 11.85 -31.47 -0.73
N GLU A 115 12.70 -32.07 0.11
CA GLU A 115 12.76 -31.78 1.55
C GLU A 115 13.11 -30.32 1.86
N SER A 116 13.97 -29.69 1.06
CA SER A 116 14.26 -28.25 1.18
C SER A 116 13.02 -27.38 1.00
N GLY A 117 12.14 -27.76 0.07
CA GLY A 117 10.86 -27.10 -0.13
C GLY A 117 9.91 -27.29 1.05
N LYS A 118 9.82 -28.53 1.58
CA LYS A 118 9.02 -28.82 2.79
C LYS A 118 9.51 -28.00 3.99
N ALA A 119 10.83 -27.93 4.18
CA ALA A 119 11.45 -27.13 5.25
C ALA A 119 11.14 -25.64 5.07
N GLY A 120 11.25 -25.11 3.85
CA GLY A 120 10.90 -23.71 3.56
C GLY A 120 9.44 -23.37 3.83
N VAL A 121 8.51 -24.25 3.45
CA VAL A 121 7.07 -24.08 3.74
C VAL A 121 6.80 -24.15 5.24
N GLN A 122 7.48 -25.04 5.96
CA GLN A 122 7.37 -25.11 7.41
C GLN A 122 7.90 -23.84 8.08
N ASP A 123 9.09 -23.38 7.73
CA ASP A 123 9.69 -22.15 8.26
C ASP A 123 8.80 -20.93 8.01
N TYR A 124 8.20 -20.83 6.81
CA TYR A 124 7.23 -19.79 6.50
C TYR A 124 5.99 -19.87 7.41
N ALA A 125 5.43 -21.07 7.60
CA ALA A 125 4.27 -21.29 8.45
C ALA A 125 4.57 -20.97 9.92
N ASP A 126 5.74 -21.34 10.42
CA ASP A 126 6.18 -21.08 11.80
C ASP A 126 6.35 -19.57 12.03
N LYS A 127 6.98 -18.87 11.09
CA LYS A 127 7.08 -17.39 11.12
C LYS A 127 5.71 -16.74 11.10
N MET A 128 4.82 -17.20 10.22
CA MET A 128 3.45 -16.69 10.13
C MET A 128 2.68 -16.91 11.44
N ALA A 129 2.81 -18.07 12.08
CA ALA A 129 2.15 -18.35 13.36
C ALA A 129 2.77 -17.58 14.53
N GLY A 130 4.06 -17.25 14.45
CA GLY A 130 4.81 -16.62 15.53
C GLY A 130 4.69 -15.10 15.64
N ILE A 131 4.13 -14.41 14.64
CA ILE A 131 3.97 -12.96 14.71
C ILE A 131 2.77 -12.53 15.55
N SER A 132 2.89 -11.39 16.24
CA SER A 132 1.79 -10.86 17.05
C SER A 132 0.59 -10.45 16.17
N PRO A 133 -0.64 -10.45 16.72
CA PRO A 133 -1.84 -10.00 15.99
C PRO A 133 -1.68 -8.59 15.39
N GLN A 134 -1.02 -7.69 16.12
CA GLN A 134 -0.70 -6.34 15.67
C GLN A 134 0.16 -6.34 14.40
N LEU A 135 1.29 -7.06 14.41
CA LEU A 135 2.20 -7.14 13.27
C LEU A 135 1.55 -7.87 12.09
N TYR A 136 0.70 -8.86 12.39
CA TYR A 136 -0.10 -9.56 11.39
C TYR A 136 -1.07 -8.62 10.67
N ALA A 137 -1.86 -7.83 11.42
CA ALA A 137 -2.78 -6.84 10.84
C ALA A 137 -2.05 -5.81 9.98
N GLN A 138 -0.91 -5.31 10.45
CA GLN A 138 -0.07 -4.37 9.72
C GLN A 138 0.49 -4.99 8.43
N LEU A 139 1.06 -6.19 8.50
CA LEU A 139 1.57 -6.94 7.34
C LEU A 139 0.50 -7.16 6.27
N TYR A 140 -0.70 -7.57 6.69
CA TYR A 140 -1.80 -7.79 5.75
C TYR A 140 -2.24 -6.49 5.08
N CYS A 141 -2.33 -5.39 5.83
CA CYS A 141 -2.67 -4.08 5.26
C CYS A 141 -1.59 -3.57 4.29
N GLN A 142 -0.31 -3.72 4.63
CA GLN A 142 0.81 -3.33 3.76
C GLN A 142 0.85 -4.17 2.47
N THR A 143 0.66 -5.48 2.55
CA THR A 143 0.59 -6.35 1.36
C THR A 143 -0.61 -6.03 0.49
N ALA A 144 -1.78 -5.80 1.10
CA ALA A 144 -2.97 -5.33 0.38
C ALA A 144 -2.72 -3.98 -0.32
N LEU A 145 -2.00 -3.05 0.31
CA LEU A 145 -1.64 -1.76 -0.29
C LEU A 145 -0.73 -1.95 -1.50
N ILE A 146 0.33 -2.76 -1.39
CA ILE A 146 1.23 -3.05 -2.50
C ILE A 146 0.46 -3.66 -3.67
N ASN A 147 -0.46 -4.60 -3.40
CA ASN A 147 -1.31 -5.17 -4.44
C ASN A 147 -2.16 -4.11 -5.14
N ILE A 148 -2.76 -3.16 -4.40
CA ILE A 148 -3.49 -2.02 -5.01
C ILE A 148 -2.57 -1.15 -5.86
N VAL A 149 -1.37 -0.82 -5.36
CA VAL A 149 -0.40 0.00 -6.11
C VAL A 149 -0.06 -0.69 -7.42
N ILE A 150 0.23 -1.99 -7.41
CA ILE A 150 0.51 -2.75 -8.63
C ILE A 150 -0.69 -2.72 -9.58
N ASN A 151 -1.89 -3.01 -9.08
CA ASN A 151 -3.10 -3.10 -9.92
C ASN A 151 -3.54 -1.76 -10.52
N ARG A 152 -3.36 -0.65 -9.78
CA ARG A 152 -3.87 0.67 -10.18
C ARG A 152 -2.80 1.59 -10.73
N ALA A 153 -1.63 1.67 -10.09
CA ALA A 153 -0.58 2.59 -10.50
C ALA A 153 -0.02 2.25 -11.88
N ILE A 154 0.16 0.95 -12.19
CA ILE A 154 0.68 0.52 -13.49
C ILE A 154 -0.16 1.09 -14.63
N ASN A 155 -1.48 0.88 -14.60
CA ASN A 155 -2.39 1.43 -15.61
C ASN A 155 -2.44 2.96 -15.60
N TYR A 156 -2.54 3.56 -14.41
CA TYR A 156 -2.59 5.02 -14.27
C TYR A 156 -1.38 5.70 -14.93
N PHE A 157 -0.18 5.15 -14.69
CA PHE A 157 1.06 5.66 -15.23
C PHE A 157 1.32 5.24 -16.68
N ALA A 158 0.86 4.06 -17.13
CA ALA A 158 0.95 3.65 -18.53
C ALA A 158 0.19 4.62 -19.45
N ALA A 159 -0.95 5.14 -18.99
CA ALA A 159 -1.76 6.12 -19.73
C ALA A 159 -1.15 7.53 -19.80
N ARG A 160 -0.27 7.88 -18.86
CA ARG A 160 0.14 9.28 -18.60
C ARG A 160 1.65 9.50 -18.72
N PHE A 161 2.43 8.64 -18.09
CA PHE A 161 3.87 8.76 -17.95
C PHE A 161 4.58 7.40 -18.15
N PRO A 162 4.36 6.70 -19.28
CA PRO A 162 4.70 5.28 -19.44
C PRO A 162 6.17 4.95 -19.14
N ARG A 163 7.10 5.88 -19.42
CA ARG A 163 8.53 5.69 -19.12
C ARG A 163 8.83 5.47 -17.63
N THR A 164 7.99 5.96 -16.73
CA THR A 164 8.15 5.73 -15.28
C THR A 164 8.05 4.25 -14.92
N LEU A 165 7.41 3.43 -15.76
CA LEU A 165 7.23 2.00 -15.50
C LEU A 165 8.48 1.17 -15.80
N SER A 166 9.58 1.78 -16.26
CA SER A 166 10.86 1.08 -16.45
C SER A 166 11.57 0.75 -15.15
N LYS A 167 11.13 1.32 -14.02
CA LYS A 167 11.74 1.08 -12.72
C LYS A 167 10.72 1.27 -11.58
N PHE A 168 10.72 0.36 -10.62
CA PHE A 168 9.90 0.44 -9.42
C PHE A 168 10.83 0.58 -8.21
N CYS A 169 10.84 1.75 -7.57
CA CYS A 169 11.66 2.01 -6.39
C CYS A 169 10.78 2.14 -5.15
N TRP A 170 10.74 1.11 -4.31
CA TRP A 170 9.97 1.07 -3.08
C TRP A 170 10.80 1.57 -1.90
N ARG A 171 10.26 2.52 -1.15
CA ARG A 171 10.87 3.12 0.03
C ARG A 171 9.86 3.07 1.15
N ILE A 172 10.12 2.26 2.17
CA ILE A 172 9.23 2.11 3.33
C ILE A 172 9.91 2.75 4.53
N ASP A 173 9.15 3.50 5.33
CA ASP A 173 9.66 4.04 6.60
C ASP A 173 10.20 2.93 7.50
N GLN A 174 11.48 3.01 7.87
CA GLN A 174 12.06 2.08 8.83
C GLN A 174 11.60 2.45 10.25
N LYS A 175 11.23 1.46 11.06
CA LYS A 175 10.83 1.74 12.46
C LYS A 175 12.01 1.88 13.42
N SER A 176 13.19 1.41 13.03
CA SER A 176 14.41 1.51 13.82
C SER A 176 15.65 1.53 12.92
N THR A 177 16.77 2.04 13.45
CA THR A 177 18.06 2.09 12.73
C THR A 177 18.65 0.71 12.44
N ASN A 178 18.24 -0.32 13.19
CA ASN A 178 18.55 -1.70 12.89
C ASN A 178 17.32 -2.37 12.27
N LYS A 179 17.57 -3.29 11.33
CA LYS A 179 16.52 -4.12 10.73
C LYS A 179 15.80 -4.91 11.81
N ASN A 180 14.59 -4.50 12.13
CA ASN A 180 13.80 -5.10 13.20
C ASN A 180 13.14 -6.40 12.73
N ASP A 181 12.56 -7.13 13.67
CA ASP A 181 11.90 -8.41 13.40
C ASP A 181 10.74 -8.25 12.40
N TYR A 182 10.07 -7.10 12.40
CA TYR A 182 9.00 -6.82 11.44
C TYR A 182 9.50 -6.77 10.00
N GLU A 183 10.59 -6.07 9.72
CA GLU A 183 11.17 -5.95 8.38
C GLU A 183 11.58 -7.32 7.83
N ARG A 184 12.13 -8.20 8.68
CA ARG A 184 12.49 -9.58 8.31
C ARG A 184 11.25 -10.42 8.02
N VAL A 185 10.22 -10.30 8.86
CA VAL A 185 8.92 -10.96 8.67
C VAL A 185 8.30 -10.49 7.36
N PHE A 186 8.27 -9.18 7.11
CA PHE A 186 7.68 -8.60 5.92
C PHE A 186 8.35 -9.13 4.65
N GLU A 187 9.67 -9.08 4.56
CA GLU A 187 10.40 -9.59 3.39
C GLU A 187 10.19 -11.09 3.16
N THR A 188 10.07 -11.86 4.25
CA THR A 188 9.85 -13.31 4.16
C THR A 188 8.41 -13.64 3.73
N LEU A 189 7.42 -12.96 4.30
CA LEU A 189 6.01 -13.33 4.18
C LEU A 189 5.30 -12.62 3.00
N SER A 190 5.65 -11.37 2.71
CA SER A 190 4.94 -10.58 1.69
C SER A 190 4.87 -11.22 0.29
N PRO A 191 5.89 -11.93 -0.24
CA PRO A 191 5.81 -12.47 -1.60
C PRO A 191 4.67 -13.48 -1.79
N ALA A 192 4.47 -14.38 -0.83
CA ALA A 192 3.42 -15.39 -0.93
C ALA A 192 2.02 -14.78 -0.76
N PHE A 193 1.88 -13.77 0.11
CA PHE A 193 0.65 -12.99 0.22
C PHE A 193 0.30 -12.28 -1.10
N LEU A 194 1.27 -11.58 -1.69
CA LEU A 194 1.08 -10.88 -2.96
C LEU A 194 0.72 -11.84 -4.10
N GLN A 195 1.38 -13.00 -4.16
CA GLN A 195 1.04 -14.01 -5.14
C GLN A 195 -0.41 -14.53 -4.95
N SER A 196 -0.79 -14.87 -3.72
CA SER A 196 -2.15 -15.31 -3.40
C SER A 196 -3.20 -14.26 -3.78
N GLN A 197 -2.92 -12.99 -3.48
CA GLN A 197 -3.77 -11.87 -3.89
C GLN A 197 -3.85 -11.73 -5.41
N SER A 198 -2.75 -11.87 -6.14
CA SER A 198 -2.71 -11.77 -7.61
C SER A 198 -3.44 -12.91 -8.32
N ILE A 199 -3.49 -14.11 -7.73
CA ILE A 199 -4.27 -15.23 -8.27
C ILE A 199 -5.77 -14.92 -8.16
N ARG A 200 -6.20 -14.35 -7.03
CA ARG A 200 -7.61 -13.99 -6.78
C ARG A 200 -8.04 -12.75 -7.58
N GLU A 201 -7.15 -11.78 -7.69
CA GLU A 201 -7.38 -10.48 -8.31
C GLU A 201 -6.22 -10.18 -9.27
N PRO A 202 -6.24 -10.77 -10.48
CA PRO A 202 -5.16 -10.59 -11.44
C PRO A 202 -5.10 -9.16 -11.97
N LEU A 203 -3.89 -8.71 -12.30
CA LEU A 203 -3.66 -7.42 -12.93
C LEU A 203 -4.39 -7.35 -14.28
N ILE A 204 -5.29 -6.38 -14.41
CA ILE A 204 -5.93 -6.05 -15.69
C ILE A 204 -5.05 -5.03 -16.41
N MET A 205 -4.57 -5.35 -17.60
CA MET A 205 -3.87 -4.38 -18.47
C MET A 205 -4.81 -3.84 -19.55
N ILE A 206 -4.80 -2.53 -19.76
CA ILE A 206 -5.66 -1.84 -20.74
C ILE A 206 -4.93 -1.78 -22.07
N ARG A 207 -5.49 -2.43 -23.10
CA ARG A 207 -4.84 -2.63 -24.40
C ARG A 207 -4.31 -1.34 -25.04
N GLU A 208 -5.03 -0.23 -24.85
CA GLU A 208 -4.73 1.07 -25.44
C GLU A 208 -3.58 1.82 -24.74
N PHE A 209 -3.12 1.35 -23.58
CA PHE A 209 -2.06 2.01 -22.81
C PHE A 209 -0.66 1.55 -23.22
N ASN A 210 0.34 2.37 -22.90
CA ASN A 210 1.72 2.10 -23.26
C ASN A 210 2.49 1.45 -22.10
N TYR A 211 2.73 0.14 -22.22
CA TYR A 211 3.54 -0.64 -21.28
C TYR A 211 4.95 -0.94 -21.79
N SER A 212 5.40 -0.31 -22.89
CA SER A 212 6.68 -0.66 -23.54
C SER A 212 7.91 -0.53 -22.63
N ALA A 213 7.79 0.24 -21.55
CA ALA A 213 8.84 0.40 -20.54
C ALA A 213 8.95 -0.80 -19.58
N MET A 214 7.98 -1.72 -19.56
CA MET A 214 7.86 -2.79 -18.57
C MET A 214 8.50 -4.12 -18.98
N SER A 215 9.10 -4.22 -20.17
CA SER A 215 9.63 -5.47 -20.71
C SER A 215 10.62 -6.20 -19.79
N ALA A 216 11.36 -5.48 -18.94
CA ALA A 216 12.28 -6.08 -17.97
C ALA A 216 11.58 -6.89 -16.86
N PHE A 217 10.30 -6.62 -16.62
CA PHE A 217 9.48 -7.21 -15.58
C PHE A 217 8.54 -8.30 -16.11
N GLU A 218 8.48 -8.52 -17.41
CA GLU A 218 7.76 -9.63 -18.02
C GLU A 218 8.54 -10.94 -17.81
N TYR A 219 7.83 -12.06 -17.73
CA TYR A 219 8.50 -13.36 -17.79
C TYR A 219 9.05 -13.59 -19.19
N ALA A 220 10.31 -14.02 -19.30
CA ALA A 220 10.83 -14.47 -20.58
C ALA A 220 10.20 -15.81 -20.98
N GLU A 221 10.28 -16.14 -22.27
CA GLU A 221 9.82 -17.43 -22.77
C GLU A 221 10.52 -18.58 -22.02
N GLY A 222 9.73 -19.51 -21.49
CA GLY A 222 10.24 -20.63 -20.68
C GLY A 222 10.56 -20.33 -19.22
N GLU A 223 10.51 -19.06 -18.78
CA GLU A 223 10.67 -18.68 -17.36
C GLU A 223 9.34 -18.62 -16.59
N MET A 224 8.22 -18.84 -17.29
CA MET A 224 6.90 -18.80 -16.67
C MET A 224 6.73 -19.92 -15.63
N PRO A 225 6.09 -19.65 -14.49
CA PRO A 225 5.88 -20.68 -13.47
C PRO A 225 4.84 -21.71 -13.91
N ASP A 226 5.30 -22.89 -14.30
CA ASP A 226 4.46 -24.00 -14.79
C ASP A 226 3.54 -24.61 -13.71
N TYR A 227 3.84 -24.39 -12.42
CA TYR A 227 3.05 -24.90 -11.31
C TYR A 227 1.66 -24.26 -11.24
N LEU A 228 1.47 -23.06 -11.79
CA LEU A 228 0.15 -22.40 -11.82
C LEU A 228 -0.83 -23.20 -12.67
N GLU A 229 -0.39 -23.70 -13.82
CA GLU A 229 -1.19 -24.57 -14.66
C GLU A 229 -1.25 -25.99 -14.08
N LYS A 230 -0.11 -26.59 -13.75
CA LYS A 230 -0.03 -28.00 -13.30
C LYS A 230 -0.74 -28.28 -11.98
N ALA A 231 -0.66 -27.35 -11.02
CA ALA A 231 -1.19 -27.55 -9.68
C ALA A 231 -2.53 -26.86 -9.44
N TYR A 232 -2.82 -25.77 -10.16
CA TYR A 232 -4.02 -24.96 -9.95
C TYR A 232 -4.93 -24.87 -11.17
N GLY A 233 -4.52 -25.41 -12.33
CA GLY A 233 -5.31 -25.35 -13.56
C GLY A 233 -5.47 -23.93 -14.11
N ILE A 234 -4.59 -23.01 -13.72
CA ILE A 234 -4.62 -21.61 -14.17
C ILE A 234 -3.78 -21.53 -15.44
N PRO A 235 -4.39 -21.32 -16.62
CA PRO A 235 -3.63 -21.15 -17.84
C PRO A 235 -2.86 -19.82 -17.78
N VAL A 236 -1.56 -19.88 -18.01
CA VAL A 236 -0.69 -18.70 -18.02
C VAL A 236 -0.13 -18.54 -19.43
N GLN A 237 -0.66 -17.57 -20.19
CA GLN A 237 -0.20 -17.28 -21.56
C GLN A 237 0.79 -16.11 -21.58
N ASP A 238 0.61 -15.16 -20.67
CA ASP A 238 1.43 -13.99 -20.44
C ASP A 238 1.40 -13.61 -18.95
N GLY A 239 2.35 -12.81 -18.49
CA GLY A 239 2.48 -12.56 -17.07
C GLY A 239 3.61 -11.63 -16.69
N MET A 240 3.34 -10.82 -15.68
CA MET A 240 4.32 -9.95 -15.04
C MET A 240 4.97 -10.69 -13.87
N ASN A 241 6.29 -10.61 -13.78
CA ASN A 241 7.04 -11.05 -12.62
C ASN A 241 6.89 -10.01 -11.49
N ILE A 242 5.82 -10.16 -10.70
CA ILE A 242 5.55 -9.32 -9.51
C ILE A 242 6.74 -9.33 -8.55
N GLY A 243 7.48 -10.44 -8.48
CA GLY A 243 8.70 -10.54 -7.70
C GLY A 243 9.76 -9.52 -8.09
N LYS A 244 9.97 -9.29 -9.41
CA LYS A 244 10.89 -8.25 -9.91
C LYS A 244 10.34 -6.84 -9.65
N VAL A 245 9.05 -6.63 -9.94
CA VAL A 245 8.37 -5.33 -9.69
C VAL A 245 8.51 -4.90 -8.23
N MET A 246 8.41 -5.84 -7.29
CA MET A 246 8.51 -5.56 -5.86
C MET A 246 9.97 -5.51 -5.37
N ARG A 247 10.81 -6.48 -5.73
CA ARG A 247 12.08 -6.74 -5.01
C ARG A 247 13.33 -6.13 -5.63
N ASP A 248 13.32 -5.78 -6.92
CA ASP A 248 14.54 -5.34 -7.61
C ASP A 248 15.12 -4.03 -7.02
N ASP A 249 14.26 -3.13 -6.51
CA ASP A 249 14.68 -1.91 -5.81
C ASP A 249 13.73 -1.61 -4.63
N PHE A 250 13.88 -2.39 -3.57
CA PHE A 250 13.12 -2.29 -2.32
C PHE A 250 14.04 -1.96 -1.14
N GLN A 251 13.70 -0.93 -0.36
CA GLN A 251 14.49 -0.51 0.80
C GLN A 251 13.61 0.01 1.94
N PHE A 252 13.94 -0.40 3.16
CA PHE A 252 13.57 0.34 4.37
C PHE A 252 14.54 1.51 4.54
N VAL A 253 14.02 2.70 4.81
CA VAL A 253 14.81 3.94 4.79
C VAL A 253 14.44 4.86 5.96
N ASP A 254 15.40 5.70 6.36
CA ASP A 254 15.15 6.78 7.31
C ASP A 254 14.36 7.91 6.61
N SER A 255 13.24 8.32 7.21
CA SER A 255 12.42 9.42 6.70
C SER A 255 13.21 10.73 6.59
N LYS A 256 14.29 10.93 7.35
CA LYS A 256 15.17 12.10 7.25
C LYS A 256 15.92 12.16 5.93
N ASP A 257 16.30 11.01 5.38
CA ASP A 257 17.07 10.90 4.14
C ASP A 257 16.17 10.75 2.91
N GLU A 258 14.96 10.20 3.08
CA GLU A 258 13.99 9.98 2.01
C GLU A 258 12.71 10.80 2.22
N LEU A 259 12.74 12.06 1.78
CA LEU A 259 11.64 13.03 1.94
C LEU A 259 10.28 12.58 1.40
N GLY A 260 10.25 11.66 0.43
CA GLY A 260 8.99 11.08 -0.05
C GLY A 260 8.28 10.23 1.02
N VAL A 261 9.03 9.63 1.94
CA VAL A 261 8.47 8.91 3.10
C VAL A 261 7.79 9.88 4.06
N GLN A 262 8.34 11.08 4.30
CA GLN A 262 7.67 12.10 5.12
C GLN A 262 6.33 12.55 4.50
N ILE A 263 6.21 12.53 3.17
CA ILE A 263 4.92 12.79 2.50
C ILE A 263 3.95 11.63 2.76
N ALA A 264 4.42 10.38 2.69
CA ALA A 264 3.60 9.23 3.04
C ALA A 264 3.14 9.26 4.51
N ASP A 265 3.98 9.70 5.46
CA ASP A 265 3.62 9.94 6.88
C ASP A 265 2.49 10.98 7.02
N LEU A 266 2.66 12.14 6.38
CA LEU A 266 1.65 13.21 6.39
C LEU A 266 0.33 12.77 5.76
N LEU A 267 0.38 11.97 4.69
CA LEU A 267 -0.82 11.41 4.06
C LEU A 267 -1.46 10.33 4.93
N SER A 268 -0.69 9.39 5.49
CA SER A 268 -1.21 8.32 6.35
C SER A 268 -1.90 8.89 7.58
N ALA A 269 -1.27 9.84 8.27
CA ALA A 269 -1.88 10.55 9.39
C ALA A 269 -3.14 11.34 8.97
N GLY A 270 -3.11 11.94 7.77
CA GLY A 270 -4.22 12.66 7.18
C GLY A 270 -5.45 11.81 6.92
N PHE A 271 -5.28 10.71 6.17
CA PHE A 271 -6.35 9.74 5.93
C PHE A 271 -6.91 9.22 7.25
N ARG A 272 -6.04 8.80 8.18
CA ARG A 272 -6.47 8.33 9.50
C ARG A 272 -7.29 9.36 10.28
N LYS A 273 -6.87 10.62 10.29
CA LYS A 273 -7.60 11.69 10.98
C LYS A 273 -8.91 12.03 10.27
N CYS A 274 -8.93 12.00 8.94
CA CYS A 274 -10.11 12.30 8.12
C CYS A 274 -11.21 11.23 8.25
N LEU A 275 -10.85 9.95 8.26
CA LEU A 275 -11.81 8.84 8.43
C LEU A 275 -12.50 8.87 9.80
N ARG A 276 -11.84 9.45 10.82
CA ARG A 276 -12.39 9.64 12.18
C ARG A 276 -13.16 10.95 12.36
N GLY A 277 -13.31 11.78 11.32
CA GLY A 277 -13.90 13.10 11.46
C GLY A 277 -13.07 14.10 12.27
N GLY A 278 -11.75 13.89 12.37
CA GLY A 278 -10.90 14.62 13.31
C GLY A 278 -10.49 16.04 12.85
N PHE A 279 -10.89 16.48 11.66
CA PHE A 279 -10.64 17.83 11.15
C PHE A 279 -11.87 18.73 11.34
N MET A 280 -11.64 20.02 11.54
CA MET A 280 -12.72 21.01 11.66
C MET A 280 -13.50 21.13 10.36
N ALA A 281 -12.81 21.12 9.22
CA ALA A 281 -13.38 21.09 7.87
C ALA A 281 -13.15 19.70 7.21
N ASN A 282 -13.63 18.64 7.84
CA ASN A 282 -13.38 17.26 7.40
C ASN A 282 -13.75 16.99 5.94
N ASP A 283 -14.89 17.51 5.47
CA ASP A 283 -15.30 17.41 4.07
C ASP A 283 -14.26 18.02 3.12
N ARG A 284 -13.71 19.18 3.47
CA ARG A 284 -12.70 19.88 2.65
C ARG A 284 -11.40 19.09 2.58
N VAL A 285 -10.97 18.51 3.70
CA VAL A 285 -9.78 17.65 3.73
C VAL A 285 -10.03 16.37 2.94
N ALA A 286 -11.21 15.75 3.06
CA ALA A 286 -11.60 14.59 2.28
C ALA A 286 -11.57 14.88 0.77
N GLU A 287 -12.02 16.06 0.34
CA GLU A 287 -11.91 16.46 -1.07
C GLU A 287 -10.47 16.51 -1.55
N LEU A 288 -9.59 17.17 -0.79
CA LEU A 288 -8.19 17.35 -1.15
C LEU A 288 -7.43 16.02 -1.16
N LEU A 289 -7.63 15.17 -0.15
CA LEU A 289 -7.10 13.81 -0.14
C LEU A 289 -7.63 13.01 -1.32
N GLY A 290 -8.92 13.14 -1.63
CA GLY A 290 -9.59 12.53 -2.77
C GLY A 290 -8.90 12.86 -4.09
N THR A 291 -8.50 14.12 -4.33
CA THR A 291 -7.82 14.52 -5.58
C THR A 291 -6.49 13.79 -5.83
N LEU A 292 -5.86 13.26 -4.78
CA LEU A 292 -4.62 12.49 -4.89
C LEU A 292 -4.87 11.01 -5.19
N LEU A 293 -6.07 10.50 -4.95
CA LEU A 293 -6.40 9.08 -5.13
C LEU A 293 -6.70 8.74 -6.59
N VAL A 294 -6.59 7.45 -6.92
CA VAL A 294 -6.95 6.89 -8.23
C VAL A 294 -8.05 5.84 -8.06
N HIS A 295 -9.09 5.95 -8.87
CA HIS A 295 -10.13 4.95 -9.01
C HIS A 295 -9.62 3.64 -9.59
N ASP A 296 -10.26 2.55 -9.20
CA ASP A 296 -10.08 1.28 -9.89
C ASP A 296 -10.90 1.25 -11.20
N LEU A 297 -10.68 0.24 -12.03
CA LEU A 297 -11.61 -0.12 -13.10
C LEU A 297 -12.94 -0.64 -12.55
N LYS A 298 -12.90 -1.22 -11.35
CA LYS A 298 -14.09 -1.59 -10.57
C LYS A 298 -14.65 -0.35 -9.87
N LEU A 299 -15.98 -0.19 -9.80
CA LEU A 299 -16.67 0.93 -9.12
C LEU A 299 -16.58 0.85 -7.58
N GLU A 300 -15.44 0.43 -7.05
CA GLU A 300 -15.15 0.36 -5.62
C GLU A 300 -14.64 1.71 -5.08
N TYR A 301 -14.51 1.81 -3.77
CA TYR A 301 -13.89 2.98 -3.15
C TYR A 301 -12.38 3.01 -3.42
N PRO A 302 -11.80 4.19 -3.67
CA PRO A 302 -10.37 4.32 -3.90
C PRO A 302 -9.55 4.01 -2.63
N VAL A 303 -10.09 4.26 -1.45
CA VAL A 303 -9.56 3.76 -0.16
C VAL A 303 -10.06 2.33 0.05
N ARG A 304 -9.16 1.36 0.13
CA ARG A 304 -9.53 -0.04 0.40
C ARG A 304 -9.69 -0.25 1.89
N LEU A 305 -10.86 -0.75 2.29
CA LEU A 305 -11.11 -1.16 3.67
C LEU A 305 -10.76 -2.64 3.83
N VAL A 306 -10.04 -2.96 4.90
CA VAL A 306 -9.70 -4.32 5.31
C VAL A 306 -10.28 -4.55 6.70
N GLY A 307 -11.00 -5.67 6.86
CA GLY A 307 -11.46 -6.15 8.15
C GLY A 307 -11.13 -7.63 8.28
N PHE A 308 -10.93 -8.07 9.52
CA PHE A 308 -10.75 -9.50 9.87
C PHE A 308 -12.04 -10.12 10.42
N THR A 309 -13.12 -9.34 10.44
CA THR A 309 -14.48 -9.72 10.77
C THR A 309 -15.41 -9.22 9.67
N GLU A 310 -16.53 -9.91 9.44
CA GLU A 310 -17.58 -9.38 8.58
C GLU A 310 -18.32 -8.26 9.33
N HIS A 311 -17.88 -7.03 9.11
CA HIS A 311 -18.49 -5.84 9.67
C HIS A 311 -18.66 -4.78 8.61
N ARG A 312 -19.86 -4.19 8.55
CA ARG A 312 -20.15 -3.07 7.67
C ARG A 312 -19.76 -1.78 8.37
N VAL A 313 -19.09 -0.87 7.67
CA VAL A 313 -18.88 0.49 8.20
C VAL A 313 -20.22 1.20 8.31
N GLU A 314 -20.59 1.60 9.52
CA GLU A 314 -21.85 2.30 9.82
C GLU A 314 -21.66 3.76 10.21
N ASP A 315 -20.44 4.18 10.57
CA ASP A 315 -20.15 5.57 10.98
C ASP A 315 -20.43 6.55 9.82
N PRO A 316 -21.43 7.46 9.96
CA PRO A 316 -21.81 8.36 8.87
C PRO A 316 -20.67 9.30 8.45
N THR A 317 -19.78 9.66 9.38
CA THR A 317 -18.66 10.55 9.11
C THR A 317 -17.63 9.88 8.21
N CYS A 318 -17.26 8.64 8.52
CA CYS A 318 -16.38 7.81 7.70
C CYS A 318 -16.99 7.56 6.32
N ILE A 319 -18.26 7.14 6.25
CA ILE A 319 -18.96 6.89 4.98
C ILE A 319 -18.95 8.14 4.10
N LYS A 320 -19.28 9.30 4.68
CA LYS A 320 -19.29 10.58 3.95
C LYS A 320 -17.89 10.96 3.46
N ALA A 321 -16.86 10.80 4.28
CA ALA A 321 -15.49 11.08 3.88
C ALA A 321 -15.05 10.19 2.71
N LEU A 322 -15.37 8.88 2.76
CA LEU A 322 -15.08 7.93 1.68
C LEU A 322 -15.80 8.28 0.39
N GLU A 323 -17.07 8.69 0.44
CA GLU A 323 -17.83 9.12 -0.73
C GLU A 323 -17.30 10.43 -1.33
N ILE A 324 -16.90 11.40 -0.50
CA ILE A 324 -16.25 12.63 -0.98
C ILE A 324 -14.93 12.28 -1.69
N MET A 325 -14.09 11.45 -1.07
CA MET A 325 -12.82 11.02 -1.65
C MET A 325 -13.05 10.28 -2.98
N LYS A 326 -14.03 9.39 -3.03
CA LYS A 326 -14.47 8.68 -4.24
C LYS A 326 -14.86 9.66 -5.34
N ASN A 327 -15.66 10.67 -5.04
CA ASN A 327 -16.11 11.63 -6.06
C ASN A 327 -15.00 12.56 -6.57
N LYS A 328 -13.91 12.73 -5.82
CA LYS A 328 -12.77 13.56 -6.22
C LYS A 328 -11.59 12.77 -6.79
N ALA A 329 -11.57 11.45 -6.63
CA ALA A 329 -10.50 10.60 -7.12
C ALA A 329 -10.36 10.64 -8.64
N GLN A 330 -9.12 10.54 -9.10
CA GLN A 330 -8.78 10.57 -10.51
C GLN A 330 -9.17 9.25 -11.17
N SER A 331 -9.66 9.32 -12.41
CA SER A 331 -9.94 8.12 -13.19
C SER A 331 -8.65 7.44 -13.64
N ILE A 332 -8.61 6.11 -13.56
CA ILE A 332 -7.53 5.33 -14.19
C ILE A 332 -7.52 5.53 -15.71
N LEU A 333 -8.72 5.64 -16.30
CA LEU A 333 -8.94 5.97 -17.70
C LEU A 333 -8.61 7.44 -17.92
N LYS A 334 -7.80 7.71 -18.94
CA LYS A 334 -7.53 9.08 -19.38
C LYS A 334 -8.70 9.53 -20.24
N SER A 335 -9.49 10.47 -19.71
CA SER A 335 -10.57 11.16 -20.43
C SER A 335 -10.05 11.99 -21.58
#